data_AF-A0A5J5B6N2-F1
#
_entry.id   AF-A0A5J5B6N2-F1
#
_cell.length_a   1.000
_cell.length_b   1.000
_cell.length_c   1.000
_cell.angle_alpha   90.00
_cell.angle_beta   90.00
_cell.angle_gamma   90.00
#
_symmetry.space_group_name_H-M   'P 1'
#
loop_
_entity.id
_entity.type
_entity.pdbx_description
1 polymer ?
#
loop_
_entity_poly.entity_id
_entity_poly.type
_entity_poly.pdbx_seq_one_letter_code
_entity_poly.pdbx_strand_id
1 'polypeptide(L)'
;MYSTKTDSWRRIQDFPYDFPYGRHGVFVNGALHWMVSLWSGAPHCHVVAALDLAEEKYSFDLWVMNEYGKNESWRKVRITMPCITGIEAYAFLKPLCLTKMGEIVLRIGARKLILYNQKVETLRDLEINGMPGQFDTVTYVESLISPNADDYTGVQYQ
;
A
#
# COMPACT_ATOMS: atom_id res chain seq x y z
N MET A 1 -8.54 -23.81 -1.36
CA MET A 1 -7.48 -24.57 -0.68
C MET A 1 -7.82 -26.05 -0.70
N TYR A 2 -6.89 -26.89 -1.14
CA TYR A 2 -7.07 -28.34 -1.18
C TYR A 2 -6.47 -28.99 0.06
N SER A 3 -7.14 -30.00 0.60
CA SER A 3 -6.68 -30.79 1.74
C SER A 3 -6.55 -32.24 1.33
N THR A 4 -5.34 -32.79 1.42
CA THR A 4 -5.06 -34.21 1.16
C THR A 4 -5.63 -35.12 2.23
N LYS A 5 -5.85 -34.62 3.46
CA LYS A 5 -6.44 -35.39 4.57
C LYS A 5 -7.91 -35.72 4.34
N THR A 6 -8.62 -34.82 3.67
CA THR A 6 -10.07 -34.90 3.44
C THR A 6 -10.42 -35.10 1.97
N ASP A 7 -9.40 -35.20 1.11
CA ASP A 7 -9.49 -35.23 -0.35
C ASP A 7 -10.53 -34.22 -0.90
N SER A 8 -10.44 -32.98 -0.45
CA SER A 8 -11.48 -31.99 -0.73
C SER A 8 -10.95 -30.58 -0.91
N TRP A 9 -11.70 -29.80 -1.69
CA TRP A 9 -11.48 -28.37 -1.87
C TRP A 9 -12.40 -27.59 -0.94
N ARG A 10 -11.85 -26.58 -0.27
CA ARG A 10 -12.62 -25.55 0.42
C ARG A 10 -12.24 -24.16 -0.06
N ARG A 11 -13.19 -23.23 -0.05
CA ARG A 11 -12.94 -21.83 -0.39
C ARG A 11 -12.39 -21.08 0.84
N ILE A 12 -11.47 -20.16 0.59
CA ILE A 12 -11.03 -19.14 1.56
C ILE A 12 -11.54 -17.77 1.07
N GLN A 13 -11.37 -16.73 1.86
CA GLN A 13 -11.77 -15.38 1.48
C GLN A 13 -11.16 -14.99 0.12
N ASP A 14 -11.90 -14.22 -0.67
CA ASP A 14 -11.41 -13.73 -1.96
C ASP A 14 -10.33 -12.67 -1.74
N PHE A 15 -9.34 -12.66 -2.62
CA PHE A 15 -8.33 -11.59 -2.62
C PHE A 15 -8.96 -10.33 -3.24
N PRO A 16 -8.88 -9.16 -2.58
CA PRO A 16 -9.65 -7.97 -2.99
C PRO A 16 -9.11 -7.23 -4.22
N TYR A 17 -8.05 -7.72 -4.88
CA TYR A 17 -7.48 -7.06 -6.07
C TYR A 17 -7.48 -7.96 -7.29
N ASP A 18 -7.80 -7.37 -8.44
CA ASP A 18 -8.11 -8.10 -9.67
C ASP A 18 -6.90 -8.79 -10.34
N PHE A 19 -5.65 -8.36 -10.10
CA PHE A 19 -4.51 -8.83 -10.89
C PHE A 19 -3.19 -9.02 -10.10
N PRO A 20 -2.74 -10.27 -9.86
CA PRO A 20 -1.34 -10.51 -9.52
C PRO A 20 -0.43 -10.12 -10.70
N TYR A 21 0.66 -9.41 -10.39
CA TYR A 21 1.65 -8.99 -11.39
C TYR A 21 2.68 -10.12 -11.55
N GLY A 22 2.63 -10.82 -12.70
CA GLY A 22 3.47 -11.98 -12.95
C GLY A 22 2.96 -13.28 -12.30
N ARG A 23 3.50 -14.43 -12.74
CA ARG A 23 3.05 -15.78 -12.31
C ARG A 23 3.86 -16.38 -11.15
N HIS A 24 4.68 -15.58 -10.47
CA HIS A 24 5.66 -16.11 -9.51
C HIS A 24 5.31 -15.69 -8.08
N GLY A 25 4.74 -16.64 -7.33
CA GLY A 25 4.63 -16.56 -5.88
C GLY A 25 5.81 -17.24 -5.20
N VAL A 26 6.20 -16.75 -4.02
CA VAL A 26 7.27 -17.31 -3.18
C VAL A 26 6.69 -17.66 -1.82
N PHE A 27 6.87 -18.90 -1.37
CA PHE A 27 6.49 -19.31 -0.02
C PHE A 27 7.65 -19.08 0.95
N VAL A 28 7.44 -18.23 1.95
CA VAL A 28 8.45 -17.89 2.96
C VAL A 28 7.76 -17.51 4.27
N ASN A 29 8.33 -17.92 5.41
CA ASN A 29 7.82 -17.60 6.75
C ASN A 29 6.32 -17.93 6.96
N GLY A 30 5.86 -19.08 6.46
CA GLY A 30 4.48 -19.54 6.65
C GLY A 30 3.44 -18.90 5.73
N ALA A 31 3.84 -17.94 4.88
CA ALA A 31 2.94 -17.24 3.97
C ALA A 31 3.39 -17.33 2.50
N LEU A 32 2.42 -17.44 1.60
CA LEU A 32 2.63 -17.33 0.17
C LEU A 32 2.66 -15.85 -0.21
N HIS A 33 3.73 -15.36 -0.83
CA HIS A 33 3.92 -13.97 -1.22
C HIS A 33 3.89 -13.82 -2.74
N TRP A 34 3.28 -12.76 -3.27
CA TRP A 34 3.30 -12.43 -4.69
C TRP A 34 3.24 -10.92 -4.90
N MET A 35 3.70 -10.46 -6.06
CA MET A 35 3.62 -9.05 -6.42
C MET A 35 2.22 -8.73 -6.94
N VAL A 36 1.66 -7.60 -6.53
CA VAL A 36 0.41 -7.07 -7.07
C VAL A 36 0.62 -5.64 -7.54
N SER A 37 -0.03 -5.28 -8.65
CA SER A 37 -0.07 -3.88 -9.10
C SER A 37 -1.34 -3.25 -8.57
N LEU A 38 -1.16 -2.13 -7.88
CA LEU A 38 -2.26 -1.33 -7.35
C LEU A 38 -2.53 -0.20 -8.34
N TRP A 39 -3.17 -0.53 -9.48
CA TRP A 39 -3.73 0.34 -10.55
C TRP A 39 -3.33 -0.13 -11.98
N SER A 40 -4.25 0.02 -12.94
CA SER A 40 -4.06 -0.24 -14.37
C SER A 40 -3.63 1.00 -15.19
N GLY A 41 -3.60 2.19 -14.57
CA GLY A 41 -3.29 3.47 -15.23
C GLY A 41 -2.11 4.27 -14.66
N ALA A 42 -1.52 3.86 -13.53
CA ALA A 42 -0.24 4.41 -13.06
C ALA A 42 0.91 3.64 -13.68
N PRO A 43 2.02 4.31 -13.99
CA PRO A 43 3.31 3.64 -13.99
C PRO A 43 3.64 3.15 -12.55
N HIS A 44 3.59 1.83 -12.36
CA HIS A 44 4.43 1.05 -11.43
C HIS A 44 4.24 1.20 -9.91
N CYS A 45 3.01 1.15 -9.38
CA CYS A 45 2.81 0.92 -7.93
C CYS A 45 2.69 -0.58 -7.61
N HIS A 46 3.81 -1.22 -7.29
CA HIS A 46 3.87 -2.64 -6.91
C HIS A 46 4.00 -2.81 -5.40
N VAL A 47 3.20 -3.71 -4.81
CA VAL A 47 3.38 -4.16 -3.42
C VAL A 47 3.48 -5.68 -3.36
N VAL A 48 4.06 -6.18 -2.27
CA VAL A 48 4.11 -7.61 -1.99
C VAL A 48 2.89 -7.97 -1.15
N ALA A 49 1.96 -8.69 -1.75
CA ALA A 49 0.86 -9.34 -1.05
C ALA A 49 1.35 -10.64 -0.40
N ALA A 50 0.74 -11.02 0.71
CA ALA A 50 1.00 -12.27 1.40
C ALA A 50 -0.32 -12.93 1.86
N LEU A 51 -0.44 -14.24 1.68
CA LEU A 51 -1.48 -15.08 2.28
C LEU A 51 -0.84 -15.97 3.34
N ASP A 52 -1.19 -15.72 4.60
CA ASP A 52 -0.87 -16.65 5.69
C ASP A 52 -1.78 -17.87 5.56
N LEU A 53 -1.20 -19.05 5.38
CA LEU A 53 -1.98 -20.27 5.16
C LEU A 53 -2.53 -20.86 6.47
N ALA A 54 -1.95 -20.53 7.62
CA ALA A 54 -2.41 -21.00 8.92
C ALA A 54 -3.59 -20.14 9.42
N GLU A 55 -3.46 -18.82 9.28
CA GLU A 55 -4.50 -17.86 9.67
C GLU A 55 -5.53 -17.61 8.56
N GLU A 56 -5.23 -18.01 7.33
CA GLU A 56 -6.04 -17.77 6.13
C GLU A 56 -6.35 -16.28 5.88
N LYS A 57 -5.39 -15.42 6.22
CA LYS A 57 -5.51 -13.97 6.14
C LYS A 57 -4.56 -13.40 5.08
N TYR A 58 -5.07 -12.41 4.36
CA TYR A 58 -4.26 -11.62 3.44
C TYR A 58 -3.64 -10.42 4.15
N SER A 59 -2.44 -10.05 3.70
CA SER A 59 -1.73 -8.87 4.18
C SER A 59 -0.84 -8.29 3.09
N PHE A 60 -0.38 -7.06 3.33
CA PHE A 60 0.68 -6.42 2.57
C PHE A 60 1.94 -6.27 3.40
N ASP A 61 3.07 -6.55 2.78
CA ASP A 61 4.37 -6.31 3.36
C ASP A 61 4.99 -5.05 2.77
N LEU A 62 5.30 -4.10 3.65
CA LEU A 62 5.90 -2.82 3.30
C LEU A 62 7.25 -2.67 3.98
N TRP A 63 8.20 -2.08 3.28
CA TRP A 63 9.48 -1.69 3.85
C TRP A 63 9.47 -0.18 4.03
N VAL A 64 9.56 0.26 5.29
CA VAL A 64 9.58 1.67 5.66
C VAL A 64 10.96 2.01 6.20
N MET A 65 11.56 3.07 5.67
CA MET A 65 12.83 3.61 6.15
C MET A 65 12.56 4.64 7.24
N ASN A 66 13.10 4.45 8.44
CA ASN A 66 12.94 5.42 9.53
C ASN A 66 13.97 6.55 9.46
N GLU A 67 15.18 6.27 8.98
CA GLU A 67 16.25 7.26 8.83
C GLU A 67 16.85 7.18 7.42
N TYR A 68 16.89 8.31 6.72
CA TYR A 68 17.35 8.35 5.34
C TYR A 68 18.80 7.85 5.19
N GLY A 69 19.03 6.96 4.23
CA GLY A 69 20.37 6.48 3.88
C GLY A 69 20.97 5.44 4.84
N LYS A 70 20.30 5.05 5.92
CA LYS A 70 20.79 4.03 6.86
C LYS A 70 20.10 2.69 6.65
N ASN A 71 20.90 1.67 6.34
CA ASN A 71 20.38 0.33 6.06
C ASN A 71 19.72 -0.31 7.30
N GLU A 72 20.31 -0.14 8.49
CA GLU A 72 19.73 -0.65 9.73
C GLU A 72 18.39 0.00 10.13
N SER A 73 17.99 1.10 9.48
CA SER A 73 16.73 1.80 9.78
C SER A 73 15.51 1.23 9.06
N TRP A 74 15.72 0.36 8.06
CA TRP A 74 14.64 -0.27 7.32
C TRP A 74 13.86 -1.21 8.22
N ARG A 75 12.54 -1.00 8.26
CA ARG A 75 11.62 -1.81 9.04
C ARG A 75 10.57 -2.40 8.11
N LYS A 76 10.41 -3.73 8.19
CA LYS A 76 9.26 -4.40 7.60
C LYS A 76 8.01 -4.13 8.43
N VAL A 77 6.95 -3.68 7.78
CA VAL A 77 5.64 -3.40 8.36
C VAL A 77 4.62 -4.25 7.63
N ARG A 78 3.79 -4.97 8.39
CA ARG A 78 2.73 -5.82 7.85
C ARG A 78 1.38 -5.17 8.08
N ILE A 79 0.66 -4.94 7.01
CA ILE A 79 -0.70 -4.43 7.05
C ILE A 79 -1.62 -5.61 6.80
N THR A 80 -2.24 -6.12 7.87
CA THR A 80 -3.35 -7.07 7.73
C THR A 80 -4.46 -6.35 7.00
N MET A 81 -5.02 -6.97 5.96
CA MET A 81 -6.16 -6.39 5.28
C MET A 81 -7.35 -6.35 6.24
N PRO A 82 -7.85 -5.18 6.65
CA PRO A 82 -9.17 -5.14 7.26
C PRO A 82 -10.17 -5.59 6.20
N CYS A 83 -11.24 -6.28 6.60
CA CYS A 83 -12.34 -6.60 5.70
C CYS A 83 -12.99 -5.30 5.22
N ILE A 84 -12.47 -4.69 4.15
CA ILE A 84 -13.08 -3.52 3.54
C ILE A 84 -14.26 -4.04 2.72
N THR A 85 -15.47 -3.78 3.21
CA THR A 85 -16.71 -4.13 2.50
C THR A 85 -17.17 -2.96 1.64
N GLY A 86 -17.63 -3.23 0.42
CA GLY A 86 -18.23 -2.21 -0.47
C GLY A 86 -17.29 -1.71 -1.58
N ILE A 87 -17.62 -0.57 -2.20
CA ILE A 87 -16.87 0.02 -3.33
C ILE A 87 -15.41 0.32 -2.95
N GLU A 88 -15.13 0.53 -1.66
CA GLU A 88 -13.78 0.70 -1.11
C GLU A 88 -12.90 -0.56 -1.20
N ALA A 89 -13.49 -1.76 -1.34
CA ALA A 89 -12.73 -2.99 -1.58
C ALA A 89 -11.97 -2.95 -2.92
N TYR A 90 -12.51 -2.21 -3.90
CA TYR A 90 -11.87 -1.94 -5.19
C TYR A 90 -11.03 -0.65 -5.19
N ALA A 91 -10.98 0.07 -4.06
CA ALA A 91 -10.22 1.30 -3.96
C ALA A 91 -8.74 1.00 -3.65
N PHE A 92 -7.87 1.56 -4.47
CA PHE A 92 -6.42 1.35 -4.39
C PHE A 92 -5.87 1.84 -3.04
N LEU A 93 -5.32 0.94 -2.23
CA LEU A 93 -4.61 1.28 -0.99
C LEU A 93 -3.15 1.56 -1.29
N LYS A 94 -2.73 2.83 -1.24
CA LYS A 94 -1.32 3.21 -1.40
C LYS A 94 -0.74 3.69 -0.08
N PRO A 95 0.21 2.98 0.54
CA PRO A 95 0.93 3.50 1.69
C PRO A 95 1.81 4.69 1.29
N LEU A 96 1.80 5.73 2.11
CA LEU A 96 2.53 6.97 1.84
C LEU A 96 3.72 7.15 2.78
N CYS A 97 3.48 7.08 4.09
CA CYS A 97 4.51 7.30 5.10
C CYS A 97 4.10 6.76 6.48
N LEU A 98 5.06 6.75 7.41
CA LEU A 98 4.86 6.47 8.82
C LEU A 98 4.87 7.80 9.60
N THR A 99 3.88 7.99 10.47
CA THR A 99 3.85 9.15 11.36
C THR A 99 4.84 9.00 12.50
N LYS A 100 5.17 10.11 13.19
CA LYS A 100 5.99 10.07 14.42
C LYS A 100 5.38 9.20 15.53
N MET A 101 4.06 8.98 15.49
CA MET A 101 3.35 8.11 16.44
C MET A 101 3.33 6.64 16.02
N GLY A 102 3.93 6.30 14.87
CA GLY A 102 4.00 4.93 14.36
C GLY A 102 2.73 4.46 13.65
N GLU A 103 1.86 5.38 13.23
CA GLU A 103 0.70 5.07 12.40
C GLU A 103 1.07 5.18 10.93
N ILE A 104 0.45 4.37 10.08
CA ILE A 104 0.72 4.38 8.64
C ILE A 104 -0.32 5.26 7.96
N VAL A 105 0.12 6.24 7.17
CA VAL A 105 -0.77 6.99 6.29
C VAL A 105 -1.00 6.17 5.03
N LEU A 106 -2.25 5.81 4.76
CA LEU A 106 -2.67 5.14 3.53
C LEU A 106 -3.58 6.08 2.74
N ARG A 107 -3.37 6.12 1.43
CA ARG A 107 -4.33 6.69 0.50
C ARG A 107 -5.28 5.60 0.02
N ILE A 108 -6.58 5.88 0.06
CA ILE A 108 -7.64 5.05 -0.54
C ILE A 108 -8.16 5.76 -1.79
N GLY A 109 -7.97 5.11 -2.94
CA GLY A 109 -8.37 5.66 -4.24
C GLY A 109 -7.69 7.02 -4.52
N ALA A 110 -8.42 7.95 -5.11
CA ALA A 110 -7.91 9.29 -5.41
C ALA A 110 -8.49 10.38 -4.49
N ARG A 111 -9.16 10.01 -3.39
CA ARG A 111 -10.01 10.96 -2.64
C ARG A 111 -9.81 10.95 -1.13
N LYS A 112 -9.22 9.89 -0.57
CA LYS A 112 -9.23 9.69 0.87
C LYS A 112 -7.84 9.36 1.40
N LEU A 113 -7.48 9.98 2.51
CA LEU A 113 -6.35 9.58 3.34
C LEU A 113 -6.90 8.99 4.63
N ILE A 114 -6.25 7.95 5.11
CA ILE A 114 -6.56 7.30 6.38
C ILE A 114 -5.28 7.03 7.16
N LEU A 115 -5.40 7.03 8.48
CA LEU A 115 -4.40 6.54 9.41
C LEU A 115 -4.74 5.09 9.77
N TYR A 116 -3.79 4.19 9.55
CA TYR A 116 -3.86 2.81 9.99
C TYR A 116 -2.98 2.60 11.22
N ASN A 117 -3.59 2.13 12.30
CA ASN A 117 -2.89 1.69 13.49
C ASN A 117 -2.76 0.17 13.49
N GLN A 118 -1.55 -0.33 13.24
CA GLN A 118 -1.30 -1.77 13.17
C GLN A 118 -1.53 -2.49 14.51
N LYS A 119 -1.30 -1.84 15.66
CA LYS A 119 -1.35 -2.51 16.97
C LYS A 119 -2.76 -2.93 17.35
N VAL A 120 -3.73 -2.10 17.00
CA VAL A 120 -5.15 -2.30 17.32
C VAL A 120 -6.00 -2.52 16.07
N GLU A 121 -5.36 -2.62 14.90
CA GLU A 121 -5.96 -2.80 13.57
C GLU A 121 -7.10 -1.81 13.26
N THR A 122 -6.94 -0.54 13.64
CA THR A 122 -7.95 0.50 13.41
C THR A 122 -7.61 1.39 12.22
N LEU A 123 -8.65 1.87 11.55
CA LEU A 123 -8.60 2.86 10.48
C LEU A 123 -9.29 4.14 10.95
N ARG A 124 -8.67 5.29 10.70
CA ARG A 124 -9.26 6.61 11.01
C ARG A 124 -9.07 7.54 9.82
N ASP A 125 -10.06 8.36 9.54
CA ASP A 125 -9.96 9.34 8.47
C ASP A 125 -8.91 10.39 8.81
N LEU A 126 -8.03 10.69 7.85
CA LEU A 126 -7.05 11.77 7.98
C LEU A 126 -7.59 13.00 7.26
N GLU A 127 -8.20 13.89 8.03
CA GLU A 127 -8.71 15.15 7.54
C GLU A 127 -7.58 16.17 7.43
N ILE A 128 -7.35 16.66 6.20
CA ILE A 128 -6.42 17.75 5.93
C ILE A 128 -7.25 18.88 5.32
N ASN A 129 -7.28 20.03 6.00
CA ASN A 129 -8.04 21.19 5.56
C ASN A 129 -7.57 21.68 4.20
N GLY A 130 -8.52 21.97 3.31
CA GLY A 130 -8.23 22.44 1.95
C GLY A 130 -7.85 21.34 0.95
N MET A 131 -7.96 20.06 1.33
CA MET A 131 -7.75 18.96 0.39
C MET A 131 -8.76 19.03 -0.77
N PRO A 132 -8.29 18.90 -2.02
CA PRO A 132 -9.19 18.81 -3.16
C PRO A 132 -9.96 17.49 -3.11
N GLY A 133 -11.16 17.46 -3.70
CA GLY A 133 -11.98 16.26 -3.78
C GLY A 133 -11.35 15.10 -4.56
N GLN A 134 -10.28 15.38 -5.31
CA GLN A 134 -9.42 14.39 -5.96
C GLN A 134 -7.96 14.86 -5.93
N PHE A 135 -7.05 13.96 -5.57
CA PHE A 135 -5.61 14.25 -5.53
C PHE A 135 -4.78 13.02 -5.92
N ASP A 136 -3.54 13.29 -6.34
CA ASP A 136 -2.50 12.29 -6.47
C ASP A 136 -1.40 12.49 -5.42
N THR A 137 -0.59 11.45 -5.22
CA THR A 137 0.47 11.46 -4.20
C THR A 137 1.80 11.08 -4.83
N VAL A 138 2.77 11.98 -4.69
CA VAL A 138 4.15 11.76 -5.10
C VAL A 138 5.00 11.61 -3.84
N THR A 139 5.92 10.64 -3.85
CA THR A 139 6.92 10.53 -2.79
C THR A 139 8.00 11.56 -3.07
N TYR A 140 8.02 12.63 -2.29
CA TYR A 140 9.10 13.61 -2.33
C TYR A 140 10.27 13.10 -1.47
N VAL A 141 11.44 13.01 -2.08
CA VAL A 141 12.71 12.84 -1.36
C VAL A 141 13.35 14.21 -1.36
N GLU A 142 13.61 14.76 -0.17
CA GLU A 142 14.29 16.05 -0.04
C GLU A 142 15.58 16.05 -0.86
N SER A 143 15.60 16.91 -1.87
CA SER A 143 16.82 17.34 -2.53
C SER A 143 17.30 18.62 -1.83
N LEU A 144 18.59 18.94 -1.91
CA LEU A 144 19.12 20.25 -1.49
C LEU A 144 18.57 21.42 -2.34
N ILE A 145 17.67 21.14 -3.28
CA ILE A 145 16.98 22.10 -4.12
C ILE A 145 15.53 22.20 -3.62
N SER A 146 15.14 23.40 -3.18
CA SER A 146 13.76 23.72 -2.82
C SER A 146 12.83 23.49 -4.02
N PRO A 147 11.69 22.79 -3.88
CA PRO A 147 10.70 22.69 -4.93
C PRO A 147 9.92 24.01 -5.00
N ASN A 148 10.57 25.06 -5.49
CA ASN A 148 9.87 26.27 -5.87
C ASN A 148 9.19 25.99 -7.21
N ALA A 149 7.86 25.93 -7.18
CA ALA A 149 7.03 25.93 -8.38
C ALA A 149 6.99 27.36 -8.94
N ASP A 150 8.06 27.82 -9.57
CA ASP A 150 8.07 29.01 -10.41
C ASP A 150 9.19 28.89 -11.45
N ASP A 151 8.88 28.23 -12.56
CA ASP A 151 9.61 28.40 -13.82
C ASP A 151 8.62 28.37 -14.99
N TYR A 152 7.62 29.26 -14.93
CA TYR A 152 7.00 29.79 -16.15
C TYR A 152 7.65 31.15 -16.48
N THR A 153 8.95 31.15 -16.73
CA THR A 153 9.52 32.22 -17.56
C THR A 153 9.34 31.83 -19.01
N GLY A 154 8.22 32.26 -19.58
CA GLY A 154 8.02 32.26 -21.02
C GLY A 154 9.11 33.10 -21.67
N VAL A 155 10.12 32.43 -22.23
CA VAL A 155 11.05 33.03 -23.18
C VAL A 155 10.26 33.23 -24.47
N GLN A 156 9.82 34.46 -24.75
CA GLN A 156 9.49 34.83 -26.13
C GLN A 156 10.77 35.25 -26.85
N TYR A 157 11.09 34.50 -27.91
CA TYR A 157 11.92 35.01 -28.98
C TYR A 157 11.02 35.72 -30.00
N GLN A 158 11.48 36.93 -30.36
CA GLN A 158 10.99 37.90 -31.35
C GLN A 158 9.88 38.85 -30.90
#